data_AF-A0A3Q2DXC9-F1
#
_entry.id   AF-A0A3Q2DXC9-F1
#
_cell.length_a   1.000
_cell.length_b   1.000
_cell.length_c   1.000
_cell.angle_alpha   90.00
_cell.angle_beta   90.00
_cell.angle_gamma   90.00
#
_symmetry.space_group_name_H-M   'P 1'
#
loop_
_entity.id
_entity.type
_entity.pdbx_description
1 polymer ?
#
loop_
_entity_poly.entity_id
_entity_poly.type
_entity_poly.pdbx_seq_one_letter_code
_entity_poly.pdbx_strand_id
1 'polypeptide(L)'
;MSFTMDIIKKMLPRGYQRKYVAHQVFIAITYFKDLVPAVEEFVYRDGSRKNLLNLTGIIPVVYKDKTYNIPICVWIEPNYPNVAPMCFVKPTHEMIIVKGKYISSDGKVRMPYLKDWKKGEGDLFSLLQVMVAVFGEFPPLSMCPYPEPEQASCWLQFNRQEDGKYCVSLPRGDGQPFQQENETSC
;
A
#
# COMPACT_ATOMS: atom_id res chain seq x y z
N MET A 1 -18.61 12.99 9.07
CA MET A 1 -19.87 12.23 8.99
C MET A 1 -19.89 11.25 10.14
N SER A 2 -20.95 11.20 10.95
CA SER A 2 -21.08 10.19 12.00
C SER A 2 -21.78 8.95 11.44
N PHE A 3 -21.13 7.80 11.54
CA PHE A 3 -21.75 6.53 11.16
C PHE A 3 -22.49 5.95 12.35
N THR A 4 -23.78 5.68 12.19
CA THR A 4 -24.57 4.94 13.18
C THR A 4 -24.60 3.46 12.81
N MET A 5 -24.83 2.60 13.80
CA MET A 5 -24.94 1.15 13.60
C MET A 5 -26.02 0.79 12.55
N ASP A 6 -27.13 1.52 12.51
CA ASP A 6 -28.21 1.31 11.53
C ASP A 6 -27.78 1.67 10.09
N ILE A 7 -27.00 2.73 9.92
CA ILE A 7 -26.45 3.11 8.61
C ILE A 7 -25.52 2.00 8.12
N ILE A 8 -24.58 1.55 8.95
CA ILE A 8 -23.64 0.48 8.61
C ILE A 8 -24.39 -0.80 8.24
N LYS A 9 -25.40 -1.17 9.04
CA LYS A 9 -26.23 -2.35 8.79
C LYS A 9 -26.98 -2.28 7.45
N LYS A 10 -27.45 -1.10 7.04
CA LYS A 10 -28.13 -0.88 5.75
C LYS A 10 -27.17 -0.94 4.56
N MET A 11 -25.91 -0.53 4.74
CA MET A 11 -24.89 -0.61 3.69
C MET A 11 -24.51 -2.05 3.34
N LEU A 12 -24.58 -2.97 4.31
CA LEU A 12 -24.10 -4.34 4.14
C LEU A 12 -24.89 -5.15 3.07
N PRO A 13 -24.19 -5.81 2.13
CA PRO A 13 -24.81 -6.74 1.17
C PRO A 13 -25.59 -7.89 1.85
N ARG A 14 -26.46 -8.58 1.08
CA ARG A 14 -27.36 -9.63 1.60
C ARG A 14 -26.63 -10.85 2.21
N GLY A 15 -25.39 -11.12 1.81
CA GLY A 15 -24.62 -12.28 2.27
C GLY A 15 -23.97 -12.15 3.65
N TYR A 16 -23.99 -10.96 4.26
CA TYR A 16 -23.33 -10.73 5.55
C TYR A 16 -24.24 -11.07 6.74
N GLN A 17 -23.63 -11.45 7.86
CA GLN A 17 -24.28 -11.43 9.16
C GLN A 17 -24.46 -9.98 9.65
N ARG A 18 -25.42 -9.26 9.05
CA ARG A 18 -25.53 -7.80 9.14
C ARG A 18 -25.53 -7.24 10.55
N LYS A 19 -26.21 -7.89 11.50
CA LYS A 19 -26.26 -7.45 12.91
C LYS A 19 -24.87 -7.51 13.56
N TYR A 20 -24.19 -8.64 13.41
CA TYR A 20 -22.88 -8.88 14.02
C TYR A 20 -21.79 -8.02 13.37
N VAL A 21 -21.73 -8.01 12.03
CA VAL A 21 -20.72 -7.22 11.29
C VAL A 21 -20.89 -5.73 11.56
N ALA A 22 -22.12 -5.21 11.55
CA ALA A 22 -22.36 -3.79 11.85
C ALA A 22 -21.94 -3.41 13.27
N HIS A 23 -22.12 -4.30 14.24
CA HIS A 23 -21.69 -4.07 15.62
C HIS A 23 -20.16 -4.01 15.73
N GLN A 24 -19.46 -4.98 15.15
CA GLN A 24 -17.99 -5.04 15.12
C GLN A 24 -17.38 -3.81 14.44
N VAL A 25 -17.95 -3.41 13.30
CA VAL A 25 -17.53 -2.22 12.56
C VAL A 25 -17.79 -0.95 13.37
N PHE A 26 -18.97 -0.84 14.01
CA PHE A 26 -19.31 0.30 14.85
C PHE A 26 -18.34 0.45 16.03
N ILE A 27 -17.97 -0.65 16.69
CA ILE A 27 -16.95 -0.63 17.75
C ILE A 27 -15.62 -0.14 17.16
N ALA A 28 -15.15 -0.73 16.07
CA ALA A 28 -13.86 -0.38 15.46
C ALA A 28 -13.76 1.12 15.13
N ILE A 29 -14.76 1.70 14.47
CA ILE A 29 -14.75 3.14 14.11
C ILE A 29 -14.97 4.07 15.30
N THR A 30 -15.53 3.58 16.41
CA THR A 30 -15.67 4.36 17.65
C THR A 30 -14.31 4.62 18.29
N TYR A 31 -13.43 3.62 18.24
CA TYR A 31 -12.05 3.73 18.74
C TYR A 31 -11.11 4.36 17.70
N PHE A 32 -11.21 3.94 16.43
CA PHE A 32 -10.41 4.44 15.33
C PHE A 32 -11.23 5.38 14.44
N LYS A 33 -11.31 6.64 14.85
CA LYS A 33 -12.22 7.64 14.25
C LYS A 33 -11.91 7.99 12.80
N ASP A 34 -10.67 7.76 12.36
CA ASP A 34 -10.23 8.02 10.99
C ASP A 34 -10.56 6.87 10.03
N LEU A 35 -11.09 5.75 10.52
CA LEU A 35 -11.57 4.64 9.69
C LEU A 35 -12.98 4.91 9.19
N VAL A 36 -13.15 4.84 7.88
CA VAL A 36 -14.41 5.08 7.19
C VAL A 36 -14.91 3.75 6.59
N PRO A 37 -16.12 3.30 6.96
CA PRO A 37 -16.76 2.16 6.31
C PRO A 37 -17.29 2.54 4.93
N ALA A 38 -16.94 1.75 3.92
CA ALA A 38 -17.42 1.90 2.55
C ALA A 38 -17.71 0.53 1.92
N VAL A 39 -18.68 0.47 1.01
CA VAL A 39 -18.91 -0.73 0.19
C VAL A 39 -18.34 -0.47 -1.19
N GLU A 40 -17.36 -1.28 -1.58
CA GLU A 40 -16.64 -1.13 -2.82
C GLU A 40 -16.52 -2.48 -3.54
N GLU A 41 -16.30 -2.45 -4.85
CA GLU A 41 -16.05 -3.64 -5.65
C GLU A 41 -14.62 -4.14 -5.38
N PHE A 42 -14.50 -5.35 -4.86
CA PHE A 42 -13.24 -6.04 -4.66
C PHE A 42 -12.98 -7.03 -5.79
N VAL A 43 -11.80 -6.97 -6.39
CA VAL A 43 -11.34 -7.90 -7.44
C VAL A 43 -10.41 -8.93 -6.80
N TYR A 44 -10.84 -10.18 -6.80
CA TYR A 44 -10.05 -11.31 -6.32
C TYR A 44 -8.94 -11.68 -7.31
N ARG A 45 -7.97 -12.45 -6.82
CA ARG A 45 -6.84 -12.92 -7.65
C ARG A 45 -7.26 -13.85 -8.79
N ASP A 46 -8.42 -14.47 -8.70
CA ASP A 46 -9.02 -15.28 -9.77
C ASP A 46 -9.76 -14.43 -10.82
N GLY A 47 -9.77 -13.11 -10.67
CA GLY A 47 -10.49 -12.17 -11.54
C GLY A 47 -11.97 -11.99 -11.20
N SER A 48 -12.50 -12.75 -10.23
CA SER A 48 -13.88 -12.57 -9.78
C SER A 48 -14.05 -11.23 -9.04
N ARG A 49 -15.24 -10.65 -9.12
CA ARG A 49 -15.55 -9.36 -8.50
C ARG A 49 -16.72 -9.49 -7.54
N LYS A 50 -16.60 -8.87 -6.36
CA LYS A 50 -17.70 -8.83 -5.38
C LYS A 50 -17.73 -7.49 -4.67
N ASN A 51 -18.93 -7.00 -4.37
CA ASN A 51 -19.10 -5.85 -3.50
C ASN A 51 -18.89 -6.28 -2.05
N LEU A 52 -17.83 -5.76 -1.44
CA LEU A 52 -17.46 -6.06 -0.06
C LEU A 52 -17.48 -4.79 0.78
N LEU A 53 -17.77 -4.93 2.07
CA LEU A 53 -17.52 -3.86 3.02
C LEU A 53 -16.02 -3.75 3.26
N ASN A 54 -15.48 -2.55 3.22
CA ASN A 54 -14.16 -2.24 3.71
C ASN A 54 -14.18 -1.13 4.76
N LEU A 55 -13.15 -1.13 5.59
CA LEU A 55 -12.76 -0.02 6.45
C LEU A 55 -11.46 0.56 5.89
N THR A 56 -11.55 1.74 5.30
CA THR A 56 -10.37 2.48 4.82
C THR A 56 -10.12 3.68 5.71
N GLY A 57 -8.86 3.91 6.07
CA GLY A 57 -8.49 5.10 6.82
C GLY A 57 -7.08 5.00 7.36
N ILE A 58 -6.82 5.75 8.43
CA ILE A 58 -5.49 5.89 9.01
C ILE A 58 -5.51 5.34 10.43
N ILE A 59 -4.45 4.64 10.82
CA ILE A 59 -4.22 4.25 12.21
C ILE A 59 -2.94 4.92 12.74
N PRO A 60 -2.99 5.60 13.91
CA PRO A 60 -1.80 6.15 14.54
C PRO A 60 -0.99 5.05 15.21
N VAL A 61 0.31 5.03 14.95
CA VAL A 61 1.25 4.02 15.46
C VAL A 61 2.50 4.70 15.98
N VAL A 62 2.91 4.36 17.21
CA VAL A 62 4.14 4.88 17.80
C VAL A 62 5.31 3.98 17.41
N TYR A 63 6.31 4.56 16.73
CA TYR A 63 7.56 3.91 16.37
C TYR A 63 8.72 4.82 16.77
N LYS A 64 9.65 4.34 17.61
CA LYS A 64 10.81 5.13 18.09
C LYS A 64 10.41 6.52 18.63
N ASP A 65 9.47 6.56 19.57
CA ASP A 65 8.96 7.76 20.23
C ASP A 65 8.29 8.80 19.31
N LYS A 66 8.00 8.43 18.06
CA LYS A 66 7.27 9.25 17.09
C LYS A 66 6.00 8.55 16.64
N THR A 67 4.91 9.30 16.54
CA THR A 67 3.64 8.79 16.02
C THR A 67 3.61 8.93 14.50
N TYR A 68 3.40 7.82 13.81
CA TYR A 68 3.22 7.74 12.37
C TYR A 68 1.78 7.37 12.05
N ASN A 69 1.28 7.96 10.97
CA ASN A 69 -0.08 7.77 10.48
C ASN A 69 -0.05 6.74 9.35
N ILE A 70 -0.47 5.52 9.64
CA ILE A 70 -0.37 4.41 8.69
C ILE A 70 -1.72 4.21 8.00
N PRO A 71 -1.81 4.49 6.68
CA PRO A 71 -3.02 4.22 5.92
C PRO A 71 -3.24 2.72 5.72
N ILE A 72 -4.43 2.25 6.09
CA ILE A 72 -4.85 0.85 6.00
C ILE A 72 -6.20 0.71 5.27
N CYS A 73 -6.44 -0.49 4.77
CA CYS A 73 -7.72 -0.92 4.24
C CYS A 73 -8.01 -2.34 4.69
N VAL A 74 -9.11 -2.54 5.40
CA VAL A 74 -9.56 -3.83 5.91
C VAL A 74 -10.82 -4.24 5.18
N TRP A 75 -10.73 -5.26 4.33
CA TRP A 75 -11.85 -5.84 3.61
C TRP A 75 -12.48 -6.95 4.45
N ILE A 76 -13.80 -6.89 4.62
CA ILE A 76 -14.57 -7.85 5.40
C ILE A 76 -15.24 -8.82 4.44
N GLU A 77 -14.93 -10.10 4.53
CA GLU A 77 -15.55 -11.16 3.72
C GLU A 77 -17.01 -11.41 4.15
N PRO A 78 -17.91 -11.84 3.24
CA PRO A 78 -19.32 -12.13 3.59
C PRO A 78 -19.45 -13.22 4.67
N ASN A 79 -18.49 -14.16 4.69
CA ASN A 79 -18.45 -15.26 5.65
C ASN A 79 -17.90 -14.86 7.03
N TYR A 80 -17.51 -13.61 7.25
CA TYR A 80 -17.08 -13.10 8.55
C TYR A 80 -18.17 -13.31 9.62
N PRO A 81 -17.84 -13.73 10.85
CA PRO A 81 -16.48 -13.92 11.43
C PRO A 81 -15.87 -15.32 11.23
N ASN A 82 -16.46 -16.19 10.41
CA ASN A 82 -15.90 -17.54 10.19
C ASN A 82 -14.57 -17.48 9.43
N VAL A 83 -14.37 -16.44 8.61
CA VAL A 83 -13.14 -16.17 7.85
C VAL A 83 -12.59 -14.82 8.29
N ALA A 84 -11.26 -14.74 8.42
CA ALA A 84 -10.57 -13.50 8.75
C ALA A 84 -10.79 -12.43 7.67
N PRO A 85 -10.84 -11.15 8.05
CA PRO A 85 -10.83 -10.06 7.09
C PRO A 85 -9.47 -9.97 6.37
N MET A 86 -9.46 -9.39 5.16
CA MET A 86 -8.24 -9.16 4.41
C MET A 86 -7.73 -7.74 4.64
N CYS A 87 -6.54 -7.62 5.22
CA CYS A 87 -5.95 -6.34 5.56
C CYS A 87 -4.85 -5.97 4.56
N PHE A 88 -4.83 -4.71 4.15
CA PHE A 88 -3.84 -4.13 3.26
C PHE A 88 -3.36 -2.78 3.81
N VAL A 89 -2.11 -2.45 3.54
CA VAL A 89 -1.61 -1.07 3.67
C VAL A 89 -1.83 -0.32 2.37
N LYS A 90 -2.23 0.95 2.46
CA LYS A 90 -2.49 1.82 1.29
C LYS A 90 -1.47 2.95 1.25
N PRO A 91 -0.24 2.75 0.70
CA PRO A 91 0.76 3.82 0.65
C PRO A 91 0.22 5.04 -0.09
N THR A 92 0.60 6.24 0.36
CA THR A 92 0.45 7.47 -0.42
C THR A 92 1.56 7.56 -1.47
N HIS A 93 1.52 8.57 -2.35
CA HIS A 93 2.56 8.79 -3.38
C HIS A 93 3.97 8.95 -2.82
N GLU A 94 4.08 9.39 -1.56
CA GLU A 94 5.34 9.60 -0.87
C GLU A 94 5.78 8.38 -0.04
N MET A 95 5.04 7.28 -0.08
CA MET A 95 5.30 6.09 0.74
C MET A 95 5.63 4.88 -0.13
N ILE A 96 6.54 4.05 0.37
CA ILE A 96 6.88 2.75 -0.19
C ILE A 96 6.57 1.63 0.79
N ILE A 97 6.11 0.50 0.27
CA ILE A 97 5.81 -0.69 1.08
C ILE A 97 7.12 -1.35 1.51
N VAL A 98 7.31 -1.48 2.82
CA VAL A 98 8.43 -2.22 3.40
C VAL A 98 8.03 -3.68 3.48
N LYS A 99 8.52 -4.49 2.54
CA LYS A 99 8.34 -5.95 2.57
C LYS A 99 8.98 -6.53 3.84
N GLY A 100 8.31 -7.49 4.47
CA GLY A 100 8.82 -8.08 5.70
C GLY A 100 8.06 -9.33 6.10
N LYS A 101 8.28 -9.78 7.35
CA LYS A 101 7.63 -10.98 7.89
C LYS A 101 6.11 -10.88 7.87
N TYR A 102 5.57 -9.68 8.11
CA TYR A 102 4.13 -9.44 8.25
C TYR A 102 3.52 -8.69 7.06
N ILE A 103 4.32 -8.28 6.07
CA ILE A 103 3.86 -7.46 4.93
C ILE A 103 4.38 -8.03 3.63
N SER A 104 3.45 -8.26 2.72
CA SER A 104 3.68 -8.74 1.37
C SER A 104 4.07 -7.59 0.42
N SER A 105 4.64 -7.93 -0.74
CA SER A 105 4.97 -6.96 -1.80
C SER A 105 3.75 -6.22 -2.38
N ASP A 106 2.57 -6.84 -2.36
CA ASP A 106 1.29 -6.24 -2.74
C ASP A 106 0.63 -5.44 -1.60
N GLY A 107 1.34 -5.21 -0.49
CA GLY A 107 0.81 -4.49 0.68
C GLY A 107 -0.16 -5.32 1.53
N LYS A 108 -0.39 -6.59 1.20
CA LYS A 108 -1.22 -7.49 2.01
C LYS A 108 -0.55 -7.80 3.35
N VAL A 109 -1.29 -7.59 4.43
CA VAL A 109 -0.87 -7.89 5.80
C VAL A 109 -1.01 -9.40 6.06
N ARG A 110 0.04 -10.01 6.62
CA ARG A 110 0.16 -11.44 6.90
C ARG A 110 0.63 -11.64 8.34
N MET A 111 -0.26 -11.46 9.31
CA MET A 111 0.05 -11.65 10.74
C MET A 111 -0.38 -13.04 11.22
N PRO A 112 0.28 -13.62 12.24
CA PRO A 112 -0.17 -14.88 12.86
C PRO A 112 -1.63 -14.83 13.30
N TYR A 113 -2.07 -13.69 13.86
CA TYR A 113 -3.47 -13.47 14.26
C TYR A 113 -4.48 -13.63 13.10
N LEU A 114 -4.10 -13.27 11.87
CA LEU A 114 -4.94 -13.50 10.68
C LEU A 114 -4.88 -14.94 10.17
N LYS A 115 -3.77 -15.65 10.40
CA LYS A 115 -3.59 -17.05 10.00
C LYS A 115 -4.36 -17.99 10.91
N ASP A 116 -4.24 -17.79 12.22
CA ASP A 116 -4.87 -18.61 13.25
C ASP A 116 -6.21 -18.02 13.68
N TRP A 117 -6.95 -17.43 12.74
CA TRP A 117 -8.21 -16.77 13.01
C TRP A 117 -9.26 -17.76 13.50
N LYS A 118 -9.59 -17.67 14.80
CA LYS A 118 -10.58 -18.53 15.42
C LYS A 118 -11.98 -17.91 15.30
N LYS A 119 -12.91 -18.73 14.81
CA LYS A 119 -14.33 -18.38 14.74
C LYS A 119 -14.85 -18.02 16.13
N GLY A 120 -15.38 -16.80 16.28
CA GLY A 120 -16.03 -16.34 17.52
C GLY A 120 -15.09 -15.76 18.57
N GLU A 121 -13.77 -15.91 18.43
CA GLU A 121 -12.76 -15.23 19.25
C GLU A 121 -12.09 -14.05 18.50
N GLY A 122 -12.13 -14.07 17.16
CA GLY A 122 -11.56 -13.01 16.33
C GLY A 122 -12.47 -11.79 16.23
N ASP A 123 -12.04 -10.66 16.80
CA ASP A 123 -12.73 -9.37 16.75
C ASP A 123 -11.99 -8.38 15.84
N LEU A 124 -12.76 -7.51 15.17
CA LEU A 124 -12.20 -6.51 14.26
C LEU A 124 -11.39 -5.45 15.02
N PHE A 125 -11.84 -5.07 16.20
CA PHE A 125 -11.13 -4.13 17.07
C PHE A 125 -9.79 -4.70 17.55
N SER A 126 -9.80 -5.94 18.05
CA SER A 126 -8.56 -6.62 18.50
C SER A 126 -7.57 -6.79 17.37
N LEU A 127 -8.02 -7.11 16.16
CA LEU A 127 -7.17 -7.14 14.97
C LEU A 127 -6.47 -5.79 14.73
N LEU A 128 -7.21 -4.68 14.80
CA LEU A 128 -6.63 -3.34 14.61
C LEU A 128 -5.62 -3.00 15.72
N GLN A 129 -5.88 -3.39 16.97
CA GLN A 129 -4.92 -3.22 18.05
C GLN A 129 -3.63 -4.03 17.84
N VAL A 130 -3.76 -5.28 17.40
CA VAL A 130 -2.61 -6.13 17.03
C VAL A 130 -1.84 -5.49 15.87
N MET A 131 -2.52 -4.92 14.87
CA MET A 131 -1.86 -4.19 13.79
C MET A 131 -1.07 -2.99 14.29
N VAL A 132 -1.65 -2.17 15.17
CA VAL A 132 -0.95 -1.03 15.80
C VAL A 132 0.30 -1.49 16.53
N ALA A 133 0.20 -2.54 17.36
CA ALA A 133 1.35 -3.06 18.11
C ALA A 133 2.46 -3.57 17.17
N VAL A 134 2.11 -4.40 16.17
CA VAL A 134 3.09 -4.96 15.23
C VAL A 134 3.72 -3.87 14.38
N PHE A 135 2.96 -2.88 13.93
CA PHE A 135 3.50 -1.76 13.14
C PHE A 135 4.37 -0.82 13.99
N GLY A 136 4.16 -0.77 15.30
CA GLY A 136 5.01 -0.02 16.24
C GLY A 136 6.39 -0.64 16.45
N GLU A 137 6.55 -1.93 16.14
CA GLU A 137 7.85 -2.60 16.11
C GLU A 137 8.42 -2.70 14.69
N PHE A 138 7.54 -3.00 13.72
CA PHE A 138 7.88 -3.24 12.32
C PHE A 138 7.02 -2.36 11.41
N PRO A 139 7.43 -1.10 11.17
CA PRO A 139 6.69 -0.19 10.30
C PRO A 139 6.49 -0.77 8.89
N PRO A 140 5.26 -0.85 8.39
CA PRO A 140 4.95 -1.47 7.11
C PRO A 140 5.23 -0.55 5.91
N LEU A 141 5.40 0.75 6.17
CA LEU A 141 5.61 1.80 5.18
C LEU A 141 6.84 2.61 5.57
N SER A 142 7.60 3.04 4.56
CA SER A 142 8.69 4.00 4.69
C SER A 142 8.41 5.17 3.77
N MET A 143 8.91 6.36 4.09
CA MET A 143 8.88 7.47 3.14
C MET A 143 9.80 7.14 1.96
N CYS A 144 9.34 7.43 0.75
CA CYS A 144 10.13 7.37 -0.46
C CYS A 144 11.21 8.45 -0.34
N PRO A 145 12.51 8.09 -0.38
CA PRO A 145 13.58 9.07 -0.39
C PRO A 145 13.66 9.74 -1.77
N TYR A 146 12.68 10.60 -2.08
CA TYR A 146 12.50 11.31 -3.35
C TYR A 146 12.27 10.42 -4.61
N PRO A 147 11.42 10.85 -5.56
CA PRO A 147 11.71 10.53 -6.95
C PRO A 147 13.04 11.22 -7.26
N GLU A 148 14.11 10.49 -7.56
CA GLU A 148 15.13 11.12 -8.37
C GLU A 148 14.40 11.69 -9.60
N PRO A 149 14.51 13.01 -9.90
CA PRO A 149 14.07 13.48 -11.19
C PRO A 149 14.78 12.60 -12.19
N GLU A 150 14.01 11.87 -12.98
CA GLU A 150 14.47 11.07 -14.10
C GLU A 150 15.48 11.91 -14.85
N GLN A 151 16.75 11.65 -14.56
CA GLN A 151 17.87 11.94 -15.40
C GLN A 151 17.82 13.31 -16.10
N ALA A 152 18.34 14.29 -15.39
CA ALA A 152 19.32 15.20 -15.98
C ALA A 152 20.57 14.47 -16.55
N SER A 153 20.44 13.24 -17.09
CA SER A 153 21.53 12.50 -17.73
C SER A 153 21.51 12.57 -19.26
N CYS A 154 20.52 13.23 -19.89
CA CYS A 154 20.50 13.40 -21.35
C CYS A 154 20.88 14.81 -21.84
N TRP A 155 21.14 15.77 -20.94
CA TRP A 155 21.36 17.18 -21.34
C TRP A 155 22.81 17.69 -21.22
N LEU A 156 23.77 16.87 -20.79
CA LEU A 156 25.16 17.34 -20.56
C LEU A 156 26.20 16.89 -21.61
N GLN A 157 25.82 16.46 -22.81
CA GLN A 157 26.80 16.09 -23.86
C GLN A 157 26.57 16.71 -25.24
N PHE A 158 25.95 17.88 -25.33
CA PHE A 158 25.93 18.64 -26.59
C PHE A 158 26.84 19.86 -26.49
N ASN A 159 28.10 19.69 -26.89
CA ASN A 159 28.93 20.85 -27.24
C ASN A 159 28.59 21.27 -28.67
N ARG A 160 28.12 22.52 -28.81
CA ARG A 160 27.86 23.16 -30.10
C ARG A 160 29.19 23.49 -30.76
N GLN A 161 29.58 22.76 -31.80
CA GLN A 161 30.63 23.20 -32.72
C GLN A 161 29.98 24.02 -33.84
N GLU A 162 30.62 25.09 -34.29
CA GLU A 162 30.04 26.14 -35.15
C GLU A 162 29.64 25.69 -36.57
N ASP A 163 29.78 24.41 -36.92
CA ASP A 163 29.52 23.88 -38.26
C ASP A 163 28.27 22.95 -38.36
N GLY A 164 27.36 23.00 -37.37
CA GLY A 164 26.03 22.37 -37.48
C GLY A 164 26.00 20.83 -37.54
N LYS A 165 27.12 20.15 -37.25
CA LYS A 165 27.22 18.69 -37.24
C LYS A 165 27.14 18.15 -35.81
N TYR A 166 26.19 17.25 -35.56
CA TYR A 166 26.01 16.60 -34.26
C TYR A 166 26.99 15.43 -34.10
N CYS A 167 27.83 15.46 -33.06
CA CYS A 167 28.78 14.39 -32.74
C CYS A 167 28.46 13.80 -31.37
N VAL A 168 28.36 12.47 -31.27
CA VAL A 168 28.21 11.76 -29.99
C VAL A 168 29.58 11.27 -29.54
N SER A 169 30.09 11.83 -28.45
CA SER A 169 31.36 11.40 -27.86
C SER A 169 31.10 10.33 -26.78
N LEU A 170 31.28 9.06 -27.14
CA LEU A 170 31.32 7.97 -26.15
C LEU A 170 32.76 7.82 -25.61
N PRO A 171 33.00 7.99 -24.30
CA PRO A 171 34.31 7.70 -23.74
C PRO A 171 34.54 6.18 -23.69
N ARG A 172 35.65 5.70 -24.25
CA ARG A 172 36.13 4.33 -24.02
C ARG A 172 36.80 4.27 -22.66
N GLY A 173 36.68 3.13 -21.97
CA GLY A 173 37.16 2.90 -20.60
C GLY A 173 38.67 3.06 -20.37
N ASP A 174 39.45 3.30 -21.42
CA ASP A 174 40.89 3.56 -21.36
C ASP A 174 41.14 4.90 -22.05
N GLY A 175 41.50 5.94 -21.30
CA GLY A 175 41.50 7.35 -21.72
C GLY A 175 42.51 7.74 -22.82
N GLN A 176 42.50 7.10 -23.99
CA GLN A 176 43.22 7.53 -25.19
C GLN A 176 42.25 7.87 -26.34
N PRO A 177 42.50 8.98 -27.07
CA PRO A 177 41.70 9.35 -28.22
C PRO A 177 41.95 8.43 -29.42
N PHE A 178 40.89 8.16 -30.18
CA PHE A 178 40.98 7.50 -31.48
C PHE A 178 41.69 8.42 -32.48
N GLN A 179 42.81 7.97 -33.06
CA GLN A 179 43.28 8.47 -34.34
C GLN A 179 42.44 7.80 -35.43
N GLN A 180 41.61 8.59 -36.11
CA GLN A 180 40.79 8.12 -37.21
C GLN A 180 41.45 8.50 -38.54
N GLU A 181 42.34 7.65 -39.02
CA GLU A 181 42.43 7.33 -40.45
C GLU A 181 41.75 5.93 -40.52
N ASN A 182 40.74 5.61 -41.34
CA ASN A 182 40.67 5.68 -42.80
C ASN A 182 39.19 5.57 -43.22
N GLU A 183 38.92 6.01 -44.45
CA GLU A 183 37.70 5.82 -45.22
C GLU A 183 37.21 4.37 -45.29
N THR A 184 35.89 4.16 -45.36
CA THR A 184 35.29 3.29 -46.39
C THR A 184 33.80 3.55 -46.53
N SER A 185 33.43 3.86 -47.77
CA SER A 185 32.08 3.92 -48.31
C SER A 185 31.38 2.56 -48.34
N CYS A 186 30.08 2.55 -48.06
CA CYS A 186 29.05 1.75 -48.73
C CYS A 186 27.74 2.55 -48.69
#